data_AF-A0A0F9IRV2-F1
#
_entry.id   AF-A0A0F9IRV2-F1
#
_cell.length_a   1.000
_cell.length_b   1.000
_cell.length_c   1.000
_cell.angle_alpha   90.00
_cell.angle_beta   90.00
_cell.angle_gamma   90.00
#
_symmetry.space_group_name_H-M   'P 1'
#
loop_
_entity.id
_entity.type
_entity.pdbx_description
1 polymer ?
#
loop_
_entity_poly.entity_id
_entity_poly.type
_entity_poly.pdbx_seq_one_letter_code
_entity_poly.pdbx_strand_id
1 'polypeptide(L)'
;MEALPEVIKEQTQVVKFKIEDAVVKALVSKYGDITEVKDKAGYDFVLSGLREHRELRRAIDAEHKDLKAEALAYGRALDKKKNDLKALLAPTEESLKAVRKVVDDRKAAEKKAKADAERNRMAGIRMQIADINGMITNLNSLSAEQLETLSGEIEVLEVPIEEYEEFTQEANQVKHDAWVACQAALETRIKLDEEEAENKAEEKRLAEERAKLERKQKEQDERNRIAQDKQDRLEAENAAKVEAIELAEAESQEKINAANRKIEADRKALEAEKRETRDAEARKAWKIQAVEDARIKADQEAKEKEEAALIEKKRRDALKPDREKLIAWAKTFSLKQSFEAPVLETAEANFILTCAIENIEALLLEAIEQAEKL
;
A
#
# COMPACT_ATOMS: atom_id res chain seq x y z
N MET A 1 -20.61 60.41 -90.52
CA MET A 1 -21.89 59.69 -90.63
C MET A 1 -22.67 60.38 -91.72
N GLU A 2 -22.64 59.81 -92.92
CA GLU A 2 -23.39 60.33 -94.07
C GLU A 2 -24.86 59.95 -93.87
N ALA A 3 -25.75 60.94 -93.80
CA ALA A 3 -27.16 60.73 -93.51
C ALA A 3 -27.81 59.87 -94.60
N LEU A 4 -28.57 58.85 -94.19
CA LEU A 4 -29.40 58.05 -95.10
C LEU A 4 -30.35 58.98 -95.86
N PRO A 5 -30.40 58.94 -97.21
CA PRO A 5 -31.28 59.82 -97.97
C PRO A 5 -32.75 59.49 -97.70
N GLU A 6 -33.48 60.49 -97.26
CA GLU A 6 -34.91 60.47 -96.96
C GLU A 6 -35.70 60.32 -98.27
N VAL A 7 -36.16 59.09 -98.56
CA VAL A 7 -37.07 58.85 -99.68
C VAL A 7 -38.17 57.88 -99.25
N ILE A 8 -39.22 58.41 -98.62
CA ILE A 8 -40.52 57.76 -98.60
C ILE A 8 -41.48 58.73 -99.30
N LYS A 9 -41.67 58.56 -100.61
CA LYS A 9 -42.75 59.23 -101.33
C LYS A 9 -44.03 58.43 -101.09
N GLU A 10 -44.96 59.00 -100.35
CA GLU A 10 -46.30 58.44 -100.20
C GLU A 10 -47.03 58.50 -101.56
N GLN A 11 -47.43 57.35 -102.09
CA GLN A 11 -48.35 57.25 -103.22
C GLN A 11 -49.63 56.58 -102.73
N THR A 12 -50.71 57.35 -102.64
CA THR A 12 -52.05 56.83 -102.31
C THR A 12 -52.70 56.27 -103.58
N GLN A 13 -52.93 54.96 -103.64
CA GLN A 13 -53.69 54.35 -104.72
C GLN A 13 -55.19 54.36 -104.36
N VAL A 14 -55.98 55.19 -105.05
CA VAL A 14 -57.44 55.26 -104.88
C VAL A 14 -58.10 54.23 -105.82
N VAL A 15 -58.86 53.29 -105.25
CA VAL A 15 -59.65 52.31 -106.01
C VAL A 15 -61.04 52.89 -106.29
N LYS A 16 -61.47 52.97 -107.56
CA LYS A 16 -62.80 53.48 -107.96
C LYS A 16 -63.57 52.39 -108.73
N PHE A 17 -64.82 52.13 -108.34
CA PHE A 17 -65.76 51.33 -109.15
C PHE A 17 -66.22 52.15 -110.36
N LYS A 18 -66.35 51.51 -111.52
CA LYS A 18 -66.92 52.08 -112.75
C LYS A 18 -68.44 52.13 -112.68
N ILE A 19 -69.07 51.22 -111.94
CA ILE A 19 -70.51 51.26 -111.70
C ILE A 19 -70.80 52.36 -110.67
N GLU A 20 -71.46 53.42 -111.14
CA GLU A 20 -71.87 54.54 -110.30
C GLU A 20 -73.15 54.21 -109.52
N ASP A 21 -73.25 54.74 -108.29
CA ASP A 21 -74.45 54.64 -107.45
C ASP A 21 -75.72 55.09 -108.18
N ALA A 22 -75.59 56.03 -109.13
CA ALA A 22 -76.69 56.53 -109.95
C ALA A 22 -77.33 55.43 -110.81
N VAL A 23 -76.53 54.50 -111.35
CA VAL A 23 -77.01 53.38 -112.19
C VAL A 23 -77.82 52.39 -111.35
N VAL A 24 -77.33 52.08 -110.15
CA VAL A 24 -78.04 51.21 -109.20
C VAL A 24 -79.38 51.84 -108.80
N LYS A 25 -79.38 53.14 -108.46
CA LYS A 25 -80.60 53.89 -108.08
C LYS A 25 -81.62 53.94 -109.21
N ALA A 26 -81.19 54.15 -110.45
CA ALA A 26 -82.07 54.16 -111.61
C ALA A 26 -82.76 52.80 -111.83
N LEU A 27 -82.02 51.70 -111.67
CA LEU A 27 -82.58 50.35 -111.81
C LEU A 27 -83.59 50.02 -110.71
N VAL A 28 -83.27 50.39 -109.46
CA VAL A 28 -84.19 50.24 -108.32
C VAL A 28 -85.47 51.05 -108.54
N SER A 29 -85.36 52.30 -108.99
CA SER A 29 -86.53 53.15 -109.27
C SER A 29 -87.40 52.61 -110.42
N LYS A 30 -86.79 52.01 -111.45
CA LYS A 30 -87.50 51.48 -112.64
C LYS A 30 -88.42 50.30 -112.29
N TYR A 31 -88.07 49.49 -111.29
CA TYR A 31 -88.81 48.29 -110.92
C TYR A 31 -89.39 48.32 -109.49
N GLY A 32 -89.11 49.36 -108.71
CA GLY A 32 -89.40 49.42 -107.27
C GLY A 32 -90.88 49.52 -106.91
N ASP A 33 -91.72 50.03 -107.82
CA ASP A 33 -93.15 50.26 -107.57
C ASP A 33 -94.05 49.07 -107.94
N ILE A 34 -93.48 47.94 -108.39
CA ILE A 34 -94.26 46.76 -108.78
C ILE A 34 -94.66 45.96 -107.54
N THR A 35 -95.96 45.96 -107.21
CA THR A 35 -96.52 45.23 -106.06
C THR A 35 -97.34 43.99 -106.44
N GLU A 36 -97.92 43.94 -107.65
CA GLU A 36 -98.74 42.80 -108.13
C GLU A 36 -98.57 42.60 -109.66
N VAL A 37 -98.61 41.35 -110.12
CA VAL A 37 -98.59 40.99 -111.55
C VAL A 37 -99.99 40.53 -111.98
N LYS A 38 -100.65 41.27 -112.88
CA LYS A 38 -102.06 41.03 -113.24
C LYS A 38 -102.24 40.37 -114.61
N ASP A 39 -101.22 40.40 -115.46
CA ASP A 39 -101.25 39.91 -116.83
C ASP A 39 -99.86 39.39 -117.29
N LYS A 40 -99.84 38.80 -118.48
CA LYS A 40 -98.61 38.25 -119.08
C LYS A 40 -97.53 39.34 -119.28
N ALA A 41 -97.93 40.56 -119.65
CA ALA A 41 -97.00 41.67 -119.86
C ALA A 41 -96.31 42.12 -118.56
N GLY A 42 -97.03 42.20 -117.45
CA GLY A 42 -96.46 42.46 -116.13
C GLY A 42 -95.50 41.35 -115.68
N TYR A 43 -95.80 40.09 -116.00
CA TYR A 43 -94.92 38.96 -115.71
C TYR A 43 -93.60 39.06 -116.49
N ASP A 44 -93.68 39.34 -117.80
CA ASP A 44 -92.52 39.52 -118.66
C ASP A 44 -91.67 40.73 -118.23
N PHE A 45 -92.31 41.81 -117.74
CA PHE A 45 -91.63 42.98 -117.19
C PHE A 45 -90.85 42.67 -115.90
N VAL A 46 -91.45 41.93 -114.97
CA VAL A 46 -90.78 41.45 -113.74
C VAL A 46 -89.63 40.50 -114.09
N LEU A 47 -89.82 39.59 -115.03
CA LEU A 47 -88.74 38.70 -115.49
C LEU A 47 -87.57 39.49 -116.08
N SER A 48 -87.85 40.54 -116.87
CA SER A 48 -86.82 41.47 -117.37
C SER A 48 -86.12 42.19 -116.22
N GLY A 49 -86.86 42.71 -115.24
CA GLY A 49 -86.28 43.37 -114.07
C GLY A 49 -85.40 42.46 -113.23
N LEU A 50 -85.84 41.22 -112.97
CA LEU A 50 -85.03 40.20 -112.29
C LEU A 50 -83.79 39.81 -113.08
N ARG A 51 -83.85 39.84 -114.41
CA ARG A 51 -82.67 39.63 -115.26
C ARG A 51 -81.71 40.81 -115.16
N GLU A 52 -82.18 42.04 -115.35
CA GLU A 52 -81.37 43.27 -115.26
C GLU A 52 -80.71 43.41 -113.87
N HIS A 53 -81.43 43.15 -112.77
CA HIS A 53 -80.87 43.16 -111.42
C HIS A 53 -79.78 42.09 -111.22
N ARG A 54 -79.99 40.87 -111.77
CA ARG A 54 -78.98 39.81 -111.70
C ARG A 54 -77.76 40.16 -112.53
N GLU A 55 -77.94 40.75 -113.71
CA GLU A 55 -76.85 41.19 -114.58
C GLU A 55 -76.04 42.32 -113.93
N LEU A 56 -76.69 43.33 -113.35
CA LEU A 56 -76.00 44.41 -112.63
C LEU A 56 -75.26 43.90 -111.39
N ARG A 57 -75.87 43.01 -110.58
CA ARG A 57 -75.19 42.39 -109.44
C ARG A 57 -73.97 41.59 -109.86
N ARG A 58 -74.09 40.79 -110.93
CA ARG A 58 -72.96 40.04 -111.50
C ARG A 58 -71.86 40.97 -112.00
N ALA A 59 -72.20 42.12 -112.58
CA ALA A 59 -71.24 43.12 -113.02
C ALA A 59 -70.49 43.76 -111.83
N ILE A 60 -71.19 44.08 -110.73
CA ILE A 60 -70.56 44.57 -109.49
C ILE A 60 -69.62 43.51 -108.90
N ASP A 61 -70.08 42.26 -108.80
CA ASP A 61 -69.26 41.15 -108.27
C ASP A 61 -68.02 40.90 -109.13
N ALA A 62 -68.16 40.97 -110.46
CA ALA A 62 -67.05 40.86 -111.41
C ALA A 62 -66.05 42.01 -111.23
N GLU A 63 -66.52 43.25 -111.17
CA GLU A 63 -65.67 44.42 -110.96
C GLU A 63 -64.95 44.37 -109.61
N HIS A 64 -65.64 44.00 -108.53
CA HIS A 64 -65.02 43.82 -107.22
C HIS A 64 -63.93 42.73 -107.25
N LYS A 65 -64.19 41.60 -107.93
CA LYS A 65 -63.21 40.53 -108.07
C LYS A 65 -61.96 41.02 -108.82
N ASP A 66 -62.13 41.78 -109.89
CA ASP A 66 -61.04 42.32 -110.70
C ASP A 66 -60.21 43.35 -109.91
N LEU A 67 -60.86 44.33 -109.27
CA LEU A 67 -60.19 45.34 -108.44
C LEU A 67 -59.45 44.71 -107.25
N LYS A 68 -60.06 43.70 -106.60
CA LYS A 68 -59.42 42.96 -105.49
C LYS A 68 -58.24 42.12 -105.98
N ALA A 69 -58.33 41.53 -107.17
CA ALA A 69 -57.22 40.79 -107.76
C ALA A 69 -56.01 41.70 -108.00
N GLU A 70 -56.23 42.92 -108.51
CA GLU A 70 -55.18 43.92 -108.69
C GLU A 70 -54.57 44.37 -107.35
N ALA A 71 -55.39 44.67 -106.34
CA ALA A 71 -54.91 45.06 -105.01
C ALA A 71 -54.09 43.95 -104.33
N LEU A 72 -54.52 42.69 -104.42
CA LEU A 72 -53.76 41.54 -103.91
C LEU A 72 -52.46 41.32 -104.68
N ALA A 73 -52.46 41.52 -106.00
CA ALA A 73 -51.25 41.44 -106.83
C ALA A 73 -50.25 42.53 -106.42
N TYR A 74 -50.71 43.75 -106.20
CA TYR A 74 -49.89 44.85 -105.71
C TYR A 74 -49.31 44.58 -104.31
N GLY A 75 -50.14 44.12 -103.35
CA GLY A 75 -49.69 43.76 -102.01
C GLY A 75 -48.61 42.66 -102.03
N ARG A 76 -48.80 41.61 -102.84
CA ARG A 76 -47.78 40.56 -103.05
C ARG A 76 -46.51 41.11 -103.67
N ALA A 77 -46.60 42.04 -104.62
CA ALA A 77 -45.44 42.68 -105.23
C ALA A 77 -44.66 43.53 -104.22
N LEU A 78 -45.34 44.27 -103.33
CA LEU A 78 -44.72 45.02 -102.25
C LEU A 78 -44.01 44.11 -101.25
N ASP A 79 -44.68 43.04 -100.79
CA ASP A 79 -44.07 42.08 -99.87
C ASP A 79 -42.86 41.39 -100.48
N LYS A 80 -42.95 41.03 -101.77
CA LYS A 80 -41.80 40.50 -102.52
C LYS A 80 -40.67 41.52 -102.53
N LYS A 81 -40.93 42.78 -102.90
CA LYS A 81 -39.90 43.83 -102.95
C LYS A 81 -39.27 44.09 -101.58
N LYS A 82 -40.06 44.11 -100.51
CA LYS A 82 -39.58 44.19 -99.12
C LYS A 82 -38.64 43.05 -98.79
N ASN A 83 -39.03 41.82 -99.11
CA ASN A 83 -38.22 40.64 -98.84
C ASN A 83 -36.95 40.62 -99.71
N ASP A 84 -37.02 41.03 -100.98
CA ASP A 84 -35.86 41.17 -101.87
C ASP A 84 -34.87 42.21 -101.31
N LEU A 85 -35.36 43.36 -100.81
CA LEU A 85 -34.53 44.38 -100.17
C LEU A 85 -33.89 43.86 -98.86
N LYS A 86 -34.64 43.13 -98.04
CA LYS A 86 -34.10 42.48 -96.83
C LYS A 86 -33.05 41.42 -97.17
N ALA A 87 -33.32 40.60 -98.18
CA ALA A 87 -32.39 39.57 -98.65
C ALA A 87 -31.10 40.17 -99.21
N LEU A 88 -31.15 41.37 -99.81
CA LEU A 88 -29.96 42.09 -100.25
C LEU A 88 -29.09 42.59 -99.09
N LEU A 89 -29.71 42.98 -97.96
CA LEU A 89 -29.01 43.47 -96.78
C LEU A 89 -28.46 42.34 -95.89
N ALA A 90 -29.15 41.19 -95.83
CA ALA A 90 -28.84 40.12 -94.89
C ALA A 90 -27.39 39.58 -94.98
N PRO A 91 -26.80 39.31 -96.16
CA PRO A 91 -25.42 38.84 -96.26
C PRO A 91 -24.41 39.85 -95.68
N THR A 92 -24.63 41.14 -95.91
CA THR A 92 -23.77 42.21 -95.38
C THR A 92 -23.92 42.33 -93.87
N GLU A 93 -25.14 42.28 -93.34
CA GLU A 93 -25.39 42.30 -91.90
C GLU A 93 -24.73 41.11 -91.19
N GLU A 94 -24.89 39.90 -91.71
CA GLU A 94 -24.25 38.70 -91.16
C GLU A 94 -22.71 38.77 -91.26
N SER A 95 -22.17 39.29 -92.36
CA SER A 95 -20.73 39.55 -92.47
C SER A 95 -20.25 40.56 -91.43
N LEU A 96 -21.00 41.64 -91.18
CA LEU A 96 -20.65 42.64 -90.18
C LEU A 96 -20.74 42.07 -88.75
N LYS A 97 -21.75 41.24 -88.45
CA LYS A 97 -21.85 40.51 -87.17
C LYS A 97 -20.66 39.58 -86.97
N ALA A 98 -20.25 38.84 -88.00
CA ALA A 98 -19.10 37.95 -87.94
C ALA A 98 -17.79 38.73 -87.68
N VAL A 99 -17.56 39.84 -88.38
CA VAL A 99 -16.39 40.71 -88.17
C VAL A 99 -16.39 41.29 -86.74
N ARG A 100 -17.53 41.79 -86.26
CA ARG A 100 -17.66 42.26 -84.88
C ARG A 100 -17.31 41.17 -83.88
N LYS A 101 -17.86 39.96 -84.07
CA LYS A 101 -17.61 38.82 -83.18
C LYS A 101 -16.11 38.50 -83.08
N VAL A 102 -15.38 38.50 -84.19
CA VAL A 102 -13.92 38.29 -84.18
C VAL A 102 -13.20 39.34 -83.34
N VAL A 103 -13.60 40.62 -83.44
CA VAL A 103 -12.98 41.70 -82.66
C VAL A 103 -13.34 41.59 -81.18
N ASP A 104 -14.60 41.31 -80.86
CA ASP A 104 -15.08 41.14 -79.48
C ASP A 104 -14.40 39.92 -78.81
N ASP A 105 -14.29 38.79 -79.52
CA ASP A 105 -13.60 37.58 -79.06
C ASP A 105 -12.09 37.86 -78.82
N ARG A 106 -11.42 38.59 -79.73
CA ARG A 106 -10.01 38.97 -79.54
C ARG A 106 -9.82 39.86 -78.31
N LYS A 107 -10.67 40.87 -78.13
CA LYS A 107 -10.62 41.75 -76.95
C LYS A 107 -10.88 40.97 -75.65
N ALA A 108 -11.81 40.03 -75.67
CA ALA A 108 -12.08 39.17 -74.53
C ALA A 108 -10.88 38.27 -74.21
N ALA A 109 -10.25 37.68 -75.23
CA ALA A 109 -9.05 36.86 -75.09
C ALA A 109 -7.86 37.68 -74.55
N GLU A 110 -7.62 38.89 -75.07
CA GLU A 110 -6.58 39.79 -74.57
C GLU A 110 -6.83 40.19 -73.11
N LYS A 111 -8.08 40.53 -72.74
CA LYS A 111 -8.43 40.85 -71.35
C LYS A 111 -8.20 39.66 -70.43
N LYS A 112 -8.60 38.46 -70.86
CA LYS A 112 -8.40 37.23 -70.10
C LYS A 112 -6.91 36.91 -69.94
N ALA A 113 -6.13 36.98 -71.02
CA ALA A 113 -4.69 36.73 -70.98
C ALA A 113 -3.96 37.70 -70.03
N LYS A 114 -4.34 38.98 -70.01
CA LYS A 114 -3.81 39.96 -69.04
C LYS A 114 -4.17 39.60 -67.60
N ALA A 115 -5.42 39.21 -67.35
CA ALA A 115 -5.86 38.81 -66.01
C ALA A 115 -5.19 37.51 -65.54
N ASP A 116 -5.01 36.54 -66.43
CA ASP A 116 -4.33 35.27 -66.12
C ASP A 116 -2.82 35.51 -65.89
N ALA A 117 -2.18 36.36 -66.68
CA ALA A 117 -0.78 36.76 -66.47
C ALA A 117 -0.57 37.44 -65.12
N GLU A 118 -1.47 38.36 -64.75
CA GLU A 118 -1.42 39.04 -63.46
C GLU A 118 -1.68 38.08 -62.29
N ARG A 119 -2.62 37.15 -62.45
CA ARG A 119 -2.87 36.11 -61.45
C ARG A 119 -1.65 35.21 -61.26
N ASN A 120 -0.99 34.82 -62.34
CA ASN A 120 0.21 33.99 -62.28
C ASN A 120 1.39 34.74 -61.65
N ARG A 121 1.54 36.04 -61.94
CA ARG A 121 2.54 36.91 -61.27
C ARG A 121 2.33 36.90 -59.76
N MET A 122 1.13 37.26 -59.30
CA MET A 122 0.81 37.26 -57.87
C MET A 122 0.95 35.87 -57.22
N ALA A 123 0.59 34.80 -57.93
CA ALA A 123 0.75 33.44 -57.43
C ALA A 123 2.22 33.06 -57.27
N GLY A 124 3.09 33.44 -58.21
CA GLY A 124 4.54 33.24 -58.11
C GLY A 124 5.14 33.93 -56.89
N ILE A 125 4.82 35.21 -56.69
CA ILE A 125 5.29 35.98 -55.52
C ILE A 125 4.79 35.34 -54.22
N ARG A 126 3.51 34.93 -54.16
CA ARG A 126 2.96 34.24 -52.99
C ARG A 126 3.63 32.89 -52.70
N MET A 127 4.03 32.15 -53.74
CA MET A 127 4.80 30.92 -53.56
C MET A 127 6.17 31.19 -52.94
N GLN A 128 6.89 32.22 -53.41
CA GLN A 128 8.16 32.62 -52.81
C GLN A 128 8.00 32.99 -51.34
N ILE A 129 6.97 33.75 -50.97
CA ILE A 129 6.65 34.06 -49.57
C ILE A 129 6.32 32.79 -48.78
N ALA A 130 5.59 31.85 -49.37
CA ALA A 130 5.28 30.57 -48.75
C ALA A 130 6.53 29.71 -48.53
N ASP A 131 7.52 29.77 -49.44
CA ASP A 131 8.79 29.06 -49.29
C ASP A 131 9.59 29.58 -48.08
N ILE A 132 9.57 30.90 -47.82
CA ILE A 132 10.18 31.49 -46.61
C ILE A 132 9.52 30.91 -45.35
N ASN A 133 8.18 30.84 -45.31
CA ASN A 133 7.47 30.17 -44.21
C ASN A 133 7.76 28.66 -44.16
N GLY A 134 8.02 28.02 -45.30
CA GLY A 134 8.39 26.61 -45.40
C GLY A 134 9.67 26.26 -44.64
N MET A 135 10.62 27.20 -44.59
CA MET A 135 11.90 27.05 -43.88
C MET A 135 11.72 26.72 -42.38
N ILE A 136 10.64 27.20 -41.75
CA ILE A 136 10.40 27.02 -40.31
C ILE A 136 9.46 25.86 -39.96
N THR A 137 9.08 25.01 -40.92
CA THR A 137 8.08 23.95 -40.69
C THR A 137 8.52 22.85 -39.70
N ASN A 138 9.84 22.62 -39.57
CA ASN A 138 10.39 21.50 -38.79
C ASN A 138 11.46 21.90 -37.76
N LEU A 139 11.40 23.14 -37.23
CA LEU A 139 12.42 23.66 -36.32
C LEU A 139 12.72 22.73 -35.12
N ASN A 140 11.70 22.09 -34.55
CA ASN A 140 11.84 21.21 -33.39
C ASN A 140 12.70 19.96 -33.65
N SER A 141 12.90 19.58 -34.92
CA SER A 141 13.70 18.41 -35.30
C SER A 141 15.19 18.72 -35.49
N LEU A 142 15.55 20.00 -35.58
CA LEU A 142 16.90 20.44 -35.89
C LEU A 142 17.80 20.49 -34.64
N SER A 143 19.11 20.33 -34.84
CA SER A 143 20.11 20.59 -33.80
C SER A 143 20.38 22.10 -33.65
N ALA A 144 21.06 22.51 -32.58
CA ALA A 144 21.43 23.92 -32.38
C ALA A 144 22.27 24.47 -33.55
N GLU A 145 23.25 23.69 -34.03
CA GLU A 145 24.10 24.06 -35.19
C GLU A 145 23.29 24.24 -36.48
N GLN A 146 22.30 23.36 -36.70
CA GLN A 146 21.42 23.46 -37.87
C GLN A 146 20.48 24.68 -37.77
N LEU A 147 19.99 24.99 -36.57
CA LEU A 147 19.15 26.17 -36.33
C LEU A 147 19.94 27.47 -36.48
N GLU A 148 21.20 27.51 -36.06
CA GLU A 148 22.09 28.65 -36.25
C GLU A 148 22.38 28.88 -37.74
N THR A 149 22.67 27.80 -38.48
CA THR A 149 22.85 27.85 -39.94
C THR A 149 21.60 28.38 -40.63
N LEU A 150 20.43 27.81 -40.33
CA LEU A 150 19.15 28.21 -40.91
C LEU A 150 18.81 29.68 -40.57
N SER A 151 19.06 30.10 -39.33
CA SER A 151 18.85 31.49 -38.94
C SER A 151 19.74 32.44 -39.74
N GLY A 152 20.99 32.06 -40.00
CA GLY A 152 21.91 32.82 -40.85
C GLY A 152 21.42 32.91 -42.30
N GLU A 153 20.95 31.80 -42.86
CA GLU A 153 20.36 31.76 -44.21
C GLU A 153 19.13 32.68 -44.33
N ILE A 154 18.24 32.66 -43.33
CA ILE A 154 17.07 33.54 -43.31
C ILE A 154 17.49 35.00 -43.15
N GLU A 155 18.49 35.31 -42.33
CA GLU A 155 18.95 36.68 -42.11
C GLU A 155 19.48 37.32 -43.39
N VAL A 156 20.29 36.58 -44.16
CA VAL A 156 20.88 37.07 -45.42
C VAL A 156 19.93 36.99 -46.61
N LEU A 157 18.77 36.35 -46.48
CA LEU A 157 17.79 36.24 -47.56
C LEU A 157 17.32 37.64 -48.00
N GLU A 158 17.58 38.01 -49.25
CA GLU A 158 17.16 39.31 -49.78
C GLU A 158 15.70 39.26 -50.26
N VAL A 159 14.95 40.31 -49.94
CA VAL A 159 13.58 40.54 -50.41
C VAL A 159 13.59 41.83 -51.24
N PRO A 160 14.11 41.78 -52.48
CA PRO A 160 14.21 42.97 -53.33
C PRO A 160 12.82 43.45 -53.74
N ILE A 161 12.65 44.78 -53.77
CA ILE A 161 11.37 45.42 -54.10
C ILE A 161 10.95 45.08 -55.53
N GLU A 162 11.91 44.88 -56.42
CA GLU A 162 11.69 44.59 -57.83
C GLU A 162 11.08 43.21 -58.08
N GLU A 163 11.34 42.21 -57.21
CA GLU A 163 10.81 40.85 -57.36
C GLU A 163 9.49 40.65 -56.63
N TYR A 164 9.33 41.27 -55.46
CA TYR A 164 8.14 41.09 -54.61
C TYR A 164 7.09 42.19 -54.80
N GLU A 165 7.45 43.29 -55.47
CA GLU A 165 6.58 44.40 -55.84
C GLU A 165 5.70 44.88 -54.65
N GLU A 166 4.38 44.82 -54.77
CA GLU A 166 3.45 45.24 -53.71
C GLU A 166 3.48 44.33 -52.47
N PHE A 167 4.04 43.12 -52.57
CA PHE A 167 4.15 42.15 -51.47
C PHE A 167 5.48 42.24 -50.72
N THR A 168 6.36 43.19 -51.06
CA THR A 168 7.67 43.34 -50.42
C THR A 168 7.56 43.49 -48.89
N GLN A 169 6.57 44.24 -48.40
CA GLN A 169 6.35 44.39 -46.95
C GLN A 169 5.90 43.07 -46.30
N GLU A 170 4.99 42.34 -46.94
CA GLU A 170 4.51 41.03 -46.47
C GLU A 170 5.66 40.02 -46.42
N ALA A 171 6.47 39.96 -47.48
CA ALA A 171 7.64 39.09 -47.56
C ALA A 171 8.70 39.40 -46.50
N ASN A 172 8.99 40.68 -46.25
CA ASN A 172 9.90 41.08 -45.15
C ASN A 172 9.35 40.73 -43.78
N GLN A 173 8.05 40.87 -43.56
CA GLN A 173 7.43 40.47 -42.30
C GLN A 173 7.56 38.95 -42.10
N VAL A 174 7.25 38.16 -43.13
CA VAL A 174 7.38 36.70 -43.08
C VAL A 174 8.84 36.28 -42.85
N LYS A 175 9.80 36.92 -43.51
CA LYS A 175 11.24 36.72 -43.26
C LYS A 175 11.59 37.00 -41.80
N HIS A 176 11.14 38.13 -41.27
CA HIS A 176 11.40 38.51 -39.88
C HIS A 176 10.80 37.51 -38.89
N ASP A 177 9.54 37.12 -39.09
CA ASP A 177 8.84 36.16 -38.23
C ASP A 177 9.54 34.78 -38.27
N ALA A 178 9.99 34.36 -39.46
CA ALA A 178 10.76 33.13 -39.63
C ALA A 178 12.10 33.17 -38.88
N TRP A 179 12.81 34.31 -38.95
CA TRP A 179 14.06 34.51 -38.20
C TRP A 179 13.82 34.47 -36.68
N VAL A 180 12.79 35.17 -36.19
CA VAL A 180 12.42 35.17 -34.76
C VAL A 180 12.06 33.74 -34.30
N ALA A 181 11.33 32.99 -35.11
CA ALA A 181 10.99 31.59 -34.80
C ALA A 181 12.25 30.70 -34.70
N CYS A 182 13.22 30.88 -35.60
CA CYS A 182 14.49 30.16 -35.55
C CYS A 182 15.30 30.49 -34.29
N GLN A 183 15.38 31.77 -33.92
CA GLN A 183 16.07 32.22 -32.71
C GLN A 183 15.44 31.65 -31.44
N ALA A 184 14.10 31.66 -31.34
CA ALA A 184 13.39 31.06 -30.22
C ALA A 184 13.62 29.54 -30.12
N ALA A 185 13.63 28.84 -31.26
CA ALA A 185 13.93 27.41 -31.31
C ALA A 185 15.39 27.13 -30.92
N LEU A 186 16.34 27.95 -31.36
CA LEU A 186 17.75 27.85 -31.01
C LEU A 186 17.97 28.01 -29.51
N GLU A 187 17.40 29.05 -28.90
CA GLU A 187 17.49 29.28 -27.46
C GLU A 187 16.93 28.09 -26.67
N THR A 188 15.79 27.55 -27.11
CA THR A 188 15.18 26.37 -26.49
C THR A 188 16.09 25.14 -26.61
N ARG A 189 16.70 24.93 -27.78
CA ARG A 189 17.57 23.79 -28.03
C ARG A 189 18.87 23.87 -27.23
N ILE A 190 19.47 25.04 -27.14
CA ILE A 190 20.66 25.28 -26.31
C ILE A 190 20.38 24.91 -24.84
N LYS A 191 19.25 25.37 -24.29
CA LYS A 191 18.86 25.04 -22.90
C LYS A 191 18.68 23.55 -22.69
N LEU A 192 18.05 22.85 -23.63
CA LEU A 192 17.88 21.39 -23.57
C LEU A 192 19.22 20.66 -23.64
N ASP A 193 20.12 21.07 -24.53
CA ASP A 193 21.43 20.46 -24.68
C ASP A 193 22.32 20.70 -23.43
N GLU A 194 22.21 21.88 -22.81
CA GLU A 194 22.84 22.20 -21.52
C GLU A 194 22.28 21.31 -20.38
N GLU A 195 20.95 21.19 -20.25
CA GLU A 195 20.30 20.33 -19.26
C GLU A 195 20.69 18.85 -19.45
N GLU A 196 20.73 18.36 -20.68
CA GLU A 196 21.21 17.01 -20.98
C GLU A 196 22.69 16.80 -20.59
N ALA A 197 23.54 17.82 -20.80
CA ALA A 197 24.94 17.76 -20.41
C ALA A 197 25.11 17.74 -18.89
N GLU A 198 24.33 18.55 -18.16
CA GLU A 198 24.30 18.55 -16.70
C GLU A 198 23.81 17.22 -16.14
N ASN A 199 22.71 16.68 -16.67
CA ASN A 199 22.19 15.37 -16.28
C ASN A 199 23.21 14.25 -16.50
N LYS A 200 23.89 14.21 -17.66
CA LYS A 200 24.96 13.23 -17.94
C LYS A 200 26.13 13.40 -16.97
N ALA A 201 26.49 14.63 -16.61
CA ALA A 201 27.55 14.89 -15.65
C ALA A 201 27.17 14.45 -14.23
N GLU A 202 25.93 14.69 -13.81
CA GLU A 202 25.39 14.25 -12.52
C GLU A 202 25.28 12.73 -12.45
N GLU A 203 24.77 12.07 -13.48
CA GLU A 203 24.73 10.60 -13.57
C GLU A 203 26.13 9.99 -13.42
N LYS A 204 27.14 10.58 -14.06
CA LYS A 204 28.53 10.13 -13.91
C LYS A 204 29.03 10.32 -12.47
N ARG A 205 28.73 11.45 -11.83
CA ARG A 205 29.10 11.69 -10.41
C ARG A 205 28.42 10.69 -9.48
N LEU A 206 27.13 10.43 -9.66
CA LEU A 206 26.37 9.46 -8.88
C LEU A 206 26.90 8.03 -9.10
N ALA A 207 27.28 7.67 -10.33
CA ALA A 207 27.90 6.39 -10.62
C ALA A 207 29.26 6.23 -9.92
N GLU A 208 30.10 7.26 -9.94
CA GLU A 208 31.38 7.28 -9.22
C GLU A 208 31.19 7.20 -7.69
N GLU A 209 30.18 7.89 -7.15
CA GLU A 209 29.85 7.83 -5.73
C GLU A 209 29.34 6.44 -5.32
N ARG A 210 28.43 5.85 -6.11
CA ARG A 210 27.96 4.47 -5.90
C ARG A 210 29.11 3.47 -5.92
N ALA A 211 30.04 3.60 -6.87
CA ALA A 211 31.21 2.74 -6.94
C ALA A 211 32.14 2.91 -5.72
N LYS A 212 32.30 4.13 -5.19
CA LYS A 212 33.06 4.38 -3.96
C LYS A 212 32.36 3.78 -2.73
N LEU A 213 31.05 3.91 -2.63
CA LEU A 213 30.27 3.34 -1.53
C LEU A 213 30.33 1.82 -1.54
N GLU A 214 30.19 1.20 -2.72
CA GLU A 214 30.30 -0.26 -2.87
C GLU A 214 31.69 -0.76 -2.47
N ARG A 215 32.76 -0.04 -2.83
CA ARG A 215 34.13 -0.38 -2.38
C ARG A 215 34.26 -0.32 -0.86
N LYS A 216 33.72 0.73 -0.22
CA LYS A 216 33.74 0.86 1.24
C LYS A 216 32.92 -0.24 1.92
N GLN A 217 31.76 -0.60 1.36
CA GLN A 217 30.96 -1.71 1.87
C GLN A 217 31.73 -3.02 1.79
N LYS A 218 32.34 -3.35 0.64
CA LYS A 218 33.17 -4.54 0.49
C LYS A 218 34.36 -4.57 1.45
N GLU A 219 35.04 -3.44 1.64
CA GLU A 219 36.15 -3.31 2.59
C GLU A 219 35.67 -3.50 4.04
N GLN A 220 34.50 -2.97 4.38
CA GLN A 220 33.92 -3.10 5.71
C GLN A 220 33.40 -4.52 5.97
N ASP A 221 32.78 -5.16 4.98
CA ASP A 221 32.34 -6.56 5.04
C ASP A 221 33.54 -7.50 5.21
N GLU A 222 34.63 -7.28 4.46
CA GLU A 222 35.87 -8.06 4.61
C GLU A 222 36.50 -7.82 5.99
N ARG A 223 36.52 -6.58 6.47
CA ARG A 223 37.01 -6.26 7.83
C ARG A 223 36.18 -6.94 8.90
N ASN A 224 34.85 -6.95 8.76
CA ASN A 224 33.94 -7.62 9.69
C ASN A 224 34.16 -9.12 9.68
N ARG A 225 34.34 -9.72 8.50
CA ARG A 225 34.64 -11.15 8.35
C ARG A 225 35.97 -11.53 9.01
N ILE A 226 37.02 -10.74 8.82
CA ILE A 226 38.31 -10.93 9.50
C ILE A 226 38.17 -10.79 11.02
N ALA A 227 37.40 -9.79 11.48
CA ALA A 227 37.17 -9.60 12.91
C ALA A 227 36.40 -10.77 13.53
N GLN A 228 35.40 -11.29 12.82
CA GLN A 228 34.61 -12.43 13.26
C GLN A 228 35.42 -13.72 13.28
N ASP A 229 36.19 -14.02 12.23
CA ASP A 229 37.12 -15.16 12.23
C ASP A 229 38.12 -15.09 13.40
N LYS A 230 38.64 -13.88 13.69
CA LYS A 230 39.52 -13.68 14.85
C LYS A 230 38.79 -13.90 16.18
N GLN A 231 37.55 -13.45 16.30
CA GLN A 231 36.74 -13.65 17.50
C GLN A 231 36.42 -15.13 17.71
N ASP A 232 35.93 -15.82 16.68
CA ASP A 232 35.63 -17.25 16.71
C ASP A 232 36.87 -18.07 17.11
N ARG A 233 38.05 -17.69 16.59
CA ARG A 233 39.31 -18.35 16.94
C ARG A 233 39.74 -18.10 18.40
N LEU A 234 39.51 -16.90 18.92
CA LEU A 234 39.76 -16.58 20.33
C LEU A 234 38.77 -17.31 21.25
N GLU A 235 37.49 -17.39 20.86
CA GLU A 235 36.47 -18.14 21.59
C GLU A 235 36.78 -19.63 21.62
N ALA A 236 37.18 -20.21 20.50
CA ALA A 236 37.63 -21.61 20.43
C ALA A 236 38.88 -21.87 21.30
N GLU A 237 39.86 -20.95 21.29
CA GLU A 237 41.05 -21.06 22.14
C GLU A 237 40.68 -20.96 23.64
N ASN A 238 39.79 -20.05 24.00
CA ASN A 238 39.32 -19.90 25.38
C ASN A 238 38.48 -21.11 25.82
N ALA A 239 37.60 -21.62 24.96
CA ALA A 239 36.83 -22.84 25.24
C ALA A 239 37.75 -24.03 25.48
N ALA A 240 38.77 -24.23 24.64
CA ALA A 240 39.76 -25.30 24.83
C ALA A 240 40.56 -25.14 26.14
N LYS A 241 40.87 -23.90 26.54
CA LYS A 241 41.52 -23.61 27.83
C LYS A 241 40.62 -23.93 29.01
N VAL A 242 39.34 -23.57 28.95
CA VAL A 242 38.36 -23.89 30.00
C VAL A 242 38.18 -25.39 30.12
N GLU A 243 38.00 -26.11 29.01
CA GLU A 243 37.88 -27.57 29.00
C GLU A 243 39.13 -28.26 29.59
N ALA A 244 40.32 -27.76 29.27
CA ALA A 244 41.56 -28.27 29.86
C ALA A 244 41.66 -28.03 31.38
N ILE A 245 41.17 -26.88 31.87
CA ILE A 245 41.10 -26.58 33.29
C ILE A 245 40.08 -27.49 33.98
N GLU A 246 38.88 -27.65 33.42
CA GLU A 246 37.84 -28.52 33.96
C GLU A 246 38.29 -29.99 34.04
N LEU A 247 39.00 -30.48 33.02
CA LEU A 247 39.57 -31.82 33.03
C LEU A 247 40.63 -31.97 34.13
N ALA A 248 41.51 -30.98 34.28
CA ALA A 248 42.54 -30.98 35.33
C ALA A 248 41.93 -30.87 36.74
N GLU A 249 40.86 -30.10 36.91
CA GLU A 249 40.10 -30.00 38.16
C GLU A 249 39.37 -31.30 38.48
N ALA A 250 38.77 -31.94 37.49
CA ALA A 250 38.12 -33.25 37.66
C ALA A 250 39.14 -34.32 38.08
N GLU A 251 40.31 -34.37 37.43
CA GLU A 251 41.40 -35.28 37.82
C GLU A 251 41.93 -35.00 39.24
N SER A 252 42.08 -33.72 39.60
CA SER A 252 42.47 -33.30 40.94
C SER A 252 41.42 -33.70 41.97
N GLN A 253 40.15 -33.50 41.66
CA GLN A 253 39.03 -33.84 42.53
C GLN A 253 38.89 -35.35 42.70
N GLU A 254 39.13 -36.16 41.66
CA GLU A 254 39.21 -37.62 41.80
C GLU A 254 40.36 -38.05 42.70
N LYS A 255 41.54 -37.44 42.58
CA LYS A 255 42.69 -37.71 43.47
C LYS A 255 42.37 -37.35 44.92
N ILE A 256 41.71 -36.22 45.16
CA ILE A 256 41.25 -35.80 46.49
C ILE A 256 40.20 -36.78 47.03
N ASN A 257 39.21 -37.16 46.21
CA ASN A 257 38.16 -38.11 46.61
C ASN A 257 38.75 -39.50 46.92
N ALA A 258 39.74 -39.96 46.14
CA ALA A 258 40.45 -41.21 46.38
C ALA A 258 41.29 -41.15 47.68
N ALA A 259 41.95 -40.02 47.95
CA ALA A 259 42.66 -39.81 49.21
C ALA A 259 41.70 -39.80 50.40
N ASN A 260 40.56 -39.11 50.29
CA ASN A 260 39.53 -39.07 51.34
C ASN A 260 38.92 -40.45 51.61
N ARG A 261 38.69 -41.27 50.58
CA ARG A 261 38.23 -42.66 50.77
C ARG A 261 39.24 -43.51 51.54
N LYS A 262 40.54 -43.33 51.29
CA LYS A 262 41.60 -44.00 52.07
C LYS A 262 41.62 -43.53 53.52
N ILE A 263 41.57 -42.21 53.75
CA ILE A 263 41.53 -41.64 55.10
C ILE A 263 40.29 -42.14 55.86
N GLU A 264 39.12 -42.22 55.22
CA GLU A 264 37.90 -42.72 55.85
C GLU A 264 37.97 -44.22 56.15
N ALA A 265 38.56 -45.02 55.25
CA ALA A 265 38.79 -46.45 55.48
C ALA A 265 39.77 -46.67 56.66
N ASP A 266 40.87 -45.91 56.70
CA ASP A 266 41.86 -45.96 57.78
C ASP A 266 41.24 -45.52 59.12
N ARG A 267 40.40 -44.48 59.10
CA ARG A 267 39.67 -44.04 60.30
C ARG A 267 38.67 -45.08 60.79
N LYS A 268 37.92 -45.73 59.89
CA LYS A 268 36.99 -46.83 60.26
C LYS A 268 37.74 -48.04 60.81
N ALA A 269 38.89 -48.38 60.23
CA ALA A 269 39.76 -49.45 60.75
C ALA A 269 40.28 -49.12 62.15
N LEU A 270 40.76 -47.89 62.36
CA LEU A 270 41.23 -47.42 63.66
C LEU A 270 40.10 -47.34 64.71
N GLU A 271 38.90 -46.91 64.32
CA GLU A 271 37.72 -46.90 65.20
C GLU A 271 37.26 -48.33 65.56
N ALA A 272 37.33 -49.28 64.63
CA ALA A 272 37.04 -50.69 64.88
C ALA A 272 38.07 -51.32 65.84
N GLU A 273 39.36 -51.06 65.66
CA GLU A 273 40.44 -51.51 66.54
C GLU A 273 40.31 -50.91 67.96
N LYS A 274 40.00 -49.61 68.05
CA LYS A 274 39.70 -48.95 69.34
C LYS A 274 38.44 -49.51 70.00
N ARG A 275 37.46 -49.98 69.22
CA ARG A 275 36.25 -50.61 69.75
C ARG A 275 36.53 -52.01 70.27
N GLU A 276 37.33 -52.81 69.57
CA GLU A 276 37.76 -54.12 70.06
C GLU A 276 38.61 -54.03 71.33
N THR A 277 39.53 -53.07 71.40
CA THR A 277 40.33 -52.86 72.62
C THR A 277 39.48 -52.39 73.79
N ARG A 278 38.54 -51.46 73.59
CA ARG A 278 37.57 -51.06 74.63
C ARG A 278 36.65 -52.21 75.05
N ASP A 279 36.15 -53.01 74.12
CA ASP A 279 35.30 -54.16 74.42
C ASP A 279 36.08 -55.25 75.16
N ALA A 280 37.37 -55.44 74.85
CA ALA A 280 38.26 -56.36 75.56
C ALA A 280 38.61 -55.86 76.97
N GLU A 281 38.86 -54.57 77.14
CA GLU A 281 39.10 -53.93 78.44
C GLU A 281 37.84 -53.92 79.30
N ALA A 282 36.67 -53.63 78.73
CA ALA A 282 35.38 -53.72 79.43
C ALA A 282 35.07 -55.14 79.89
N ARG A 283 35.41 -56.17 79.10
CA ARG A 283 35.29 -57.59 79.50
C ARG A 283 36.26 -57.97 80.62
N LYS A 284 37.47 -57.42 80.63
CA LYS A 284 38.44 -57.63 81.72
C LYS A 284 37.99 -56.91 83.00
N ALA A 285 37.51 -55.67 82.89
CA ALA A 285 36.97 -54.89 84.00
C ALA A 285 35.73 -55.56 84.62
N TRP A 286 34.78 -56.03 83.79
CA TRP A 286 33.60 -56.76 84.27
C TRP A 286 33.96 -58.05 85.03
N LYS A 287 34.97 -58.81 84.55
CA LYS A 287 35.46 -60.01 85.26
C LYS A 287 36.13 -59.69 86.59
N ILE A 288 36.89 -58.59 86.66
CA ILE A 288 37.55 -58.15 87.90
C ILE A 288 36.49 -57.66 88.90
N GLN A 289 35.50 -56.90 88.43
CA GLN A 289 34.44 -56.34 89.25
C GLN A 289 33.47 -57.43 89.76
N ALA A 290 33.17 -58.45 88.95
CA ALA A 290 32.37 -59.60 89.38
C ALA A 290 33.06 -60.47 90.44
N VAL A 291 34.40 -60.57 90.41
CA VAL A 291 35.18 -61.27 91.44
C VAL A 291 35.25 -60.46 92.73
N GLU A 292 35.41 -59.13 92.63
CA GLU A 292 35.49 -58.25 93.80
C GLU A 292 34.13 -58.08 94.49
N ASP A 293 33.03 -57.94 93.74
CA ASP A 293 31.67 -57.87 94.28
C ASP A 293 31.25 -59.19 94.96
N ALA A 294 31.70 -60.33 94.45
CA ALA A 294 31.49 -61.63 95.10
C ALA A 294 32.31 -61.77 96.41
N ARG A 295 33.50 -61.18 96.46
CA ARG A 295 34.37 -61.20 97.65
C ARG A 295 33.84 -60.27 98.75
N ILE A 296 33.38 -59.08 98.39
CA ILE A 296 32.79 -58.11 99.33
C ILE A 296 31.49 -58.65 99.93
N LYS A 297 30.65 -59.32 99.13
CA LYS A 297 29.39 -59.91 99.61
C LYS A 297 29.62 -61.11 100.55
N ALA A 298 30.65 -61.92 100.30
CA ALA A 298 31.03 -63.03 101.17
C ALA A 298 31.63 -62.56 102.51
N ASP A 299 32.41 -61.47 102.52
CA ASP A 299 33.00 -60.89 103.74
C ASP A 299 31.95 -60.18 104.62
N GLN A 300 30.91 -59.58 104.02
CA GLN A 300 29.81 -58.94 104.75
C GLN A 300 28.87 -59.97 105.41
N GLU A 301 28.51 -61.06 104.71
CA GLU A 301 27.68 -62.13 105.28
C GLU A 301 28.40 -62.95 106.37
N ALA A 302 29.74 -63.01 106.34
CA ALA A 302 30.54 -63.67 107.38
C ALA A 302 30.61 -62.84 108.68
N LYS A 303 30.78 -61.52 108.58
CA LYS A 303 30.84 -60.61 109.74
C LYS A 303 29.49 -60.47 110.46
N GLU A 304 28.38 -60.41 109.72
CA GLU A 304 27.04 -60.31 110.33
C GLU A 304 26.62 -61.58 111.10
N LYS A 305 27.05 -62.77 110.65
CA LYS A 305 26.81 -64.03 111.39
C LYS A 305 27.68 -64.18 112.63
N GLU A 306 28.88 -63.62 112.63
CA GLU A 306 29.81 -63.66 113.77
C GLU A 306 29.38 -62.71 114.90
N GLU A 307 28.89 -61.50 114.55
CA GLU A 307 28.36 -60.54 115.53
C GLU A 307 27.04 -60.99 116.17
N ALA A 308 26.15 -61.63 115.41
CA ALA A 308 24.88 -62.16 115.93
C ALA A 308 25.07 -63.33 116.92
N ALA A 309 26.07 -64.20 116.70
CA ALA A 309 26.38 -65.30 117.61
C ALA A 309 27.04 -64.85 118.92
N LEU A 310 27.75 -63.72 118.90
CA LEU A 310 28.45 -63.17 120.07
C LEU A 310 27.51 -62.47 121.06
N ILE A 311 26.39 -61.92 120.59
CA ILE A 311 25.41 -61.21 121.42
C ILE A 311 24.51 -62.20 122.19
N GLU A 312 24.07 -63.28 121.56
CA GLU A 312 23.20 -64.29 122.20
C GLU A 312 23.92 -65.06 123.33
N LYS A 313 25.23 -65.30 123.18
CA LYS A 313 26.07 -65.95 124.19
C LYS A 313 26.26 -65.08 125.45
N LYS A 314 26.35 -63.75 125.29
CA LYS A 314 26.50 -62.81 126.42
C LYS A 314 25.25 -62.72 127.31
N ARG A 315 24.06 -63.09 126.82
CA ARG A 315 22.80 -63.07 127.60
C ARG A 315 22.64 -64.28 128.53
N ARG A 316 23.09 -65.48 128.11
CA ARG A 316 22.99 -66.71 128.92
C ARG A 316 24.07 -66.82 130.00
N ASP A 317 25.23 -66.18 129.84
CA ASP A 317 26.34 -66.28 130.81
C ASP A 317 26.26 -65.28 131.99
N ALA A 318 25.40 -64.25 131.96
CA ALA A 318 25.32 -63.25 133.04
C ALA A 318 24.29 -63.54 134.16
N LEU A 319 23.29 -64.41 133.91
CA LEU A 319 22.25 -64.77 134.91
C LEU A 319 22.69 -65.87 135.90
N LYS A 320 23.98 -66.27 135.90
CA LYS A 320 24.45 -67.50 136.54
C LYS A 320 24.61 -67.47 138.08
N PRO A 321 25.05 -66.40 138.76
CA PRO A 321 25.30 -66.48 140.21
C PRO A 321 24.35 -65.66 141.12
N ASP A 322 23.27 -65.07 140.60
CA ASP A 322 22.11 -64.69 141.44
C ASP A 322 21.52 -65.92 142.15
N ARG A 323 21.76 -67.11 141.60
CA ARG A 323 21.50 -68.42 142.22
C ARG A 323 22.39 -68.73 143.44
N GLU A 324 23.67 -68.34 143.41
CA GLU A 324 24.64 -68.72 144.46
C GLU A 324 24.58 -67.82 145.71
N LYS A 325 24.27 -66.53 145.56
CA LYS A 325 24.20 -65.59 146.70
C LYS A 325 22.95 -65.75 147.56
N LEU A 326 21.82 -66.13 146.96
CA LEU A 326 20.60 -66.47 147.71
C LEU A 326 20.83 -67.66 148.65
N ILE A 327 21.64 -68.65 148.25
CA ILE A 327 22.05 -69.77 149.09
C ILE A 327 23.03 -69.32 150.20
N ALA A 328 23.87 -68.31 149.94
CA ALA A 328 24.80 -67.75 150.93
C ALA A 328 24.13 -66.87 152.00
N TRP A 329 23.12 -66.07 151.63
CA TRP A 329 22.38 -65.23 152.58
C TRP A 329 21.71 -66.07 153.68
N ALA A 330 21.15 -67.22 153.34
CA ALA A 330 20.44 -68.07 154.30
C ALA A 330 21.36 -68.94 155.19
N LYS A 331 22.52 -69.39 154.69
CA LYS A 331 23.47 -70.19 155.50
C LYS A 331 24.22 -69.39 156.57
N THR A 332 24.32 -68.06 156.44
CA THR A 332 25.10 -67.25 157.38
C THR A 332 24.38 -67.02 158.71
N PHE A 333 23.05 -66.88 158.72
CA PHE A 333 22.31 -66.80 159.98
C PHE A 333 22.24 -68.15 160.72
N SER A 334 22.46 -69.27 160.02
CA SER A 334 22.48 -70.62 160.61
C SER A 334 23.82 -70.96 161.30
N LEU A 335 24.92 -70.26 160.95
CA LEU A 335 26.26 -70.42 161.54
C LEU A 335 26.54 -69.35 162.60
N LYS A 336 25.82 -69.44 163.70
CA LYS A 336 26.34 -69.33 165.08
C LYS A 336 27.80 -68.86 165.24
N GLN A 337 27.97 -67.57 165.51
CA GLN A 337 28.82 -67.03 166.58
C GLN A 337 28.38 -65.58 166.81
N SER A 338 27.89 -65.15 167.96
CA SER A 338 27.40 -65.83 169.15
C SER A 338 26.25 -64.94 169.59
N PHE A 339 25.05 -65.48 169.86
CA PHE A 339 24.02 -64.68 170.52
C PHE A 339 24.47 -64.49 171.98
N GLU A 340 25.49 -63.66 172.21
CA GLU A 340 25.95 -63.20 173.52
C GLU A 340 24.94 -62.18 174.04
N ALA A 341 23.83 -62.73 174.49
CA ALA A 341 22.77 -62.03 175.17
C ALA A 341 23.33 -61.34 176.45
N PRO A 342 22.98 -60.06 176.69
CA PRO A 342 23.38 -59.38 177.90
C PRO A 342 22.74 -60.04 179.12
N VAL A 343 23.54 -60.31 180.17
CA VAL A 343 23.01 -60.76 181.47
C VAL A 343 22.17 -59.64 182.05
N LEU A 344 20.86 -59.85 182.10
CA LEU A 344 19.90 -58.90 182.65
C LEU A 344 19.74 -59.14 184.15
N GLU A 345 19.67 -58.06 184.92
CA GLU A 345 19.72 -58.09 186.38
C GLU A 345 18.52 -58.79 187.05
N THR A 346 17.44 -59.09 186.31
CA THR A 346 16.23 -59.77 186.82
C THR A 346 15.84 -61.01 185.99
N ALA A 347 15.15 -61.98 186.60
CA ALA A 347 14.74 -63.22 185.94
C ALA A 347 13.70 -62.98 184.81
N GLU A 348 12.80 -62.03 184.98
CA GLU A 348 11.75 -61.68 184.02
C GLU A 348 12.31 -61.10 182.72
N ALA A 349 13.41 -60.35 182.81
CA ALA A 349 14.09 -59.80 181.66
C ALA A 349 14.77 -60.90 180.81
N ASN A 350 15.31 -61.94 181.46
CA ASN A 350 15.91 -63.09 180.76
C ASN A 350 14.87 -63.96 180.05
N PHE A 351 13.65 -64.07 180.61
CA PHE A 351 12.59 -64.85 179.98
C PHE A 351 12.17 -64.27 178.63
N ILE A 352 11.98 -62.95 178.54
CA ILE A 352 11.60 -62.26 177.30
C ILE A 352 12.63 -62.45 176.19
N LEU A 353 13.91 -62.53 176.55
CA LEU A 353 15.01 -62.70 175.60
C LEU A 353 15.03 -64.08 174.95
N THR A 354 14.57 -65.12 175.67
CA THR A 354 14.61 -66.51 175.20
C THR A 354 13.58 -66.76 174.09
N CYS A 355 12.35 -66.26 174.24
CA CYS A 355 11.30 -66.42 173.24
C CYS A 355 11.59 -65.71 171.90
N ALA A 356 12.40 -64.65 171.91
CA ALA A 356 12.73 -63.92 170.68
C ALA A 356 13.67 -64.70 169.75
N ILE A 357 14.45 -65.65 170.27
CA ILE A 357 15.49 -66.36 169.51
C ILE A 357 14.89 -67.50 168.66
N GLU A 358 13.92 -68.26 169.17
CA GLU A 358 13.35 -69.43 168.49
C GLU A 358 12.59 -69.09 167.19
N ASN A 359 11.95 -67.92 167.10
CA ASN A 359 11.19 -67.50 165.91
C ASN A 359 12.07 -67.12 164.71
N ILE A 360 13.33 -66.73 164.96
CA ILE A 360 14.25 -66.28 163.90
C ILE A 360 14.80 -67.47 163.10
N GLU A 361 14.93 -68.66 163.70
CA GLU A 361 15.51 -69.83 163.04
C GLU A 361 14.57 -70.48 162.00
N ALA A 362 13.25 -70.45 162.21
CA ALA A 362 12.27 -71.11 161.32
C ALA A 362 12.17 -70.46 159.93
N LEU A 363 12.24 -69.13 159.86
CA LEU A 363 12.12 -68.37 158.61
C LEU A 363 13.30 -68.56 157.66
N LEU A 364 14.48 -68.90 158.18
CA LEU A 364 15.70 -69.05 157.39
C LEU A 364 15.71 -70.30 156.51
N LEU A 365 14.94 -71.34 156.87
CA LEU A 365 14.91 -72.60 156.12
C LEU A 365 14.17 -72.46 154.77
N GLU A 366 13.09 -71.67 154.75
CA GLU A 366 12.20 -71.50 153.59
C GLU A 366 12.87 -70.73 152.45
N ALA A 367 13.76 -69.78 152.78
CA ALA A 367 14.51 -69.00 151.80
C ALA A 367 15.49 -69.84 150.95
N ILE A 368 15.93 -71.01 151.42
CA ILE A 368 16.91 -71.86 150.71
C ILE A 368 16.27 -72.62 149.53
N GLU A 369 15.01 -73.04 149.64
CA GLU A 369 14.36 -73.96 148.69
C GLU A 369 13.94 -73.30 147.36
N GLN A 370 13.63 -72.00 147.39
CA GLN A 370 13.23 -71.23 146.21
C GLN A 370 14.41 -70.89 145.28
N ALA A 371 15.62 -70.77 145.83
CA ALA A 371 16.80 -70.32 145.10
C ALA A 371 17.31 -71.33 144.04
N GLU A 372 16.93 -72.61 144.12
CA GLU A 372 17.44 -73.66 143.22
C GLU A 372 16.78 -73.72 141.84
N LYS A 373 15.68 -72.96 141.62
CA LYS A 373 14.84 -73.01 140.40
C LYS A 373 15.07 -71.87 139.39
N LEU A 374 15.90 -70.89 139.74
CA LEU A 374 16.56 -69.99 138.77
C LEU A 374 17.59 -70.79 137.95
#